data_AF-A0A2N1MZ10-F1
#
_entry.id   AF-A0A2N1MZ10-F1
#
_cell.length_a   1.000
_cell.length_b   1.000
_cell.length_c   1.000
_cell.angle_alpha   90.00
_cell.angle_beta   90.00
_cell.angle_gamma   90.00
#
_symmetry.space_group_name_H-M   'P 1'
#
loop_
_entity.id
_entity.type
_entity.pdbx_description
1 polymer ?
#
loop_
_entity_poly.entity_id
_entity_poly.type
_entity_poly.pdbx_seq_one_letter_code
_entity_poly.pdbx_strand_id
1 'polypeptide(L)'
;MKKTQKWILSSGTCVEDVIFEYCKELSAESLLHSWIIDLDDQEAEDLFTDEEWREIRSEIRKLPKVDEAFVNSMLPRFDVKTTGELRNVLETTSYRNLDEPYDREKHYDAEWVDIVMRKYFTDYEDPNGTLHRSHLESWHDINKGVFKRGSIRKKKSKKGTYTSQEYKT
;
A
#
# COMPACT_ATOMS: atom_id res chain seq x y z
N MET A 1 -5.08 14.57 -21.09
CA MET A 1 -3.91 13.68 -21.32
C MET A 1 -3.61 13.59 -22.82
N LYS A 2 -2.35 13.37 -23.22
CA LYS A 2 -2.03 13.04 -24.62
C LYS A 2 -2.57 11.63 -24.93
N LYS A 3 -3.16 11.43 -26.12
CA LYS A 3 -3.73 10.12 -26.52
C LYS A 3 -2.73 8.96 -26.40
N THR A 4 -1.45 9.23 -26.63
CA THR A 4 -0.36 8.23 -26.55
C THR A 4 0.00 7.79 -25.12
N GLN A 5 -0.65 8.32 -24.10
CA GLN A 5 -0.40 8.00 -22.69
C GLN A 5 -1.64 7.44 -21.99
N LYS A 6 -2.74 7.25 -22.73
CA LYS A 6 -3.95 6.65 -22.18
C LYS A 6 -3.85 5.13 -22.24
N TRP A 7 -4.55 4.47 -21.34
CA TRP A 7 -4.67 3.03 -21.32
C TRP A 7 -5.74 2.59 -22.34
N ILE A 8 -5.24 2.02 -23.44
CA ILE A 8 -6.07 1.48 -24.52
C ILE A 8 -6.05 -0.04 -24.42
N LEU A 9 -7.23 -0.64 -24.27
CA LEU A 9 -7.42 -2.08 -24.27
C LEU A 9 -7.29 -2.67 -25.67
N SER A 10 -7.17 -3.99 -25.77
CA SER A 10 -7.07 -4.72 -27.03
C SER A 10 -8.32 -4.55 -27.92
N SER A 11 -9.47 -4.23 -27.31
CA SER A 11 -10.70 -3.86 -28.02
C SER A 11 -10.63 -2.48 -28.70
N GLY A 12 -9.65 -1.64 -28.33
CA GLY A 12 -9.56 -0.23 -28.72
C GLY A 12 -10.25 0.73 -27.75
N THR A 13 -10.92 0.20 -26.72
CA THR A 13 -11.56 1.00 -25.65
C THR A 13 -10.51 1.72 -24.82
N CYS A 14 -10.76 3.00 -24.53
CA CYS A 14 -9.92 3.79 -23.65
C CYS A 14 -10.48 3.78 -22.23
N VAL A 15 -9.77 3.13 -21.30
CA VAL A 15 -10.23 2.92 -19.91
C VAL A 15 -10.54 4.25 -19.22
N GLU A 16 -9.65 5.23 -19.36
CA GLU A 16 -9.85 6.53 -18.71
C GLU A 16 -11.04 7.31 -19.27
N ASP A 17 -11.38 7.14 -20.54
CA ASP A 17 -12.53 7.83 -21.14
C ASP A 17 -13.85 7.22 -20.65
N VAL A 18 -13.91 5.88 -20.53
CA VAL A 18 -15.07 5.18 -19.96
C VAL A 18 -15.30 5.62 -18.51
N ILE A 19 -14.26 5.56 -17.68
CA ILE A 19 -14.33 5.96 -16.26
C ILE A 19 -14.72 7.43 -16.13
N PHE A 20 -14.13 8.31 -16.94
CA PHE A 20 -14.43 9.75 -16.87
C PHE A 20 -15.89 10.07 -17.20
N GLU A 21 -16.43 9.45 -18.25
CA GLU A 21 -17.83 9.67 -18.64
C GLU A 21 -18.80 9.08 -17.61
N TYR A 22 -18.48 7.93 -17.00
CA TYR A 22 -19.29 7.37 -15.90
C TYR A 22 -19.29 8.30 -14.67
N CYS A 23 -18.11 8.70 -14.20
CA CYS A 23 -17.98 9.51 -12.99
C CYS A 23 -18.64 10.90 -13.11
N LYS A 24 -18.72 11.46 -14.31
CA LYS A 24 -19.40 12.75 -14.54
C LYS A 24 -20.87 12.75 -14.15
N GLU A 25 -21.54 11.61 -14.27
CA GLU A 25 -22.97 11.46 -13.98
C GLU A 25 -23.23 11.03 -12.53
N LEU A 26 -22.18 10.69 -11.77
CA LEU A 26 -22.32 10.30 -10.36
C LEU A 26 -22.59 11.51 -9.47
N SER A 27 -23.59 11.38 -8.59
CA SER A 27 -23.93 12.41 -7.61
C SER A 27 -23.00 12.43 -6.39
N ALA A 28 -22.19 11.40 -6.21
CA ALA A 28 -21.28 11.21 -5.09
C ALA A 28 -19.90 10.74 -5.57
N GLU A 29 -18.88 11.04 -4.79
CA GLU A 29 -17.51 10.63 -5.07
C GLU A 29 -17.37 9.10 -4.91
N SER A 30 -16.61 8.50 -5.83
CA SER A 30 -16.26 7.08 -5.87
C SER A 30 -14.75 6.92 -6.09
N LEU A 31 -14.20 5.73 -5.86
CA LEU A 31 -12.77 5.45 -6.09
C LEU A 31 -12.31 5.75 -7.52
N LEU A 32 -13.23 5.56 -8.48
CA LEU A 32 -13.02 5.86 -9.90
C LEU A 32 -12.70 7.35 -10.15
N HIS A 33 -13.20 8.28 -9.33
CA HIS A 33 -12.84 9.70 -9.42
C HIS A 33 -11.35 9.96 -9.15
N SER A 34 -10.72 9.07 -8.37
CA SER A 34 -9.29 9.10 -8.06
C SER A 34 -8.47 8.20 -8.99
N TRP A 35 -9.05 7.68 -10.08
CA TRP A 35 -8.43 6.72 -11.01
C TRP A 35 -8.00 5.42 -10.32
N ILE A 36 -8.72 5.03 -9.26
CA ILE A 36 -8.51 3.77 -8.55
C ILE A 36 -9.62 2.82 -9.02
N ILE A 37 -9.22 1.76 -9.71
CA ILE A 37 -10.11 0.66 -10.10
C ILE A 37 -10.00 -0.41 -9.02
N ASP A 38 -11.06 -0.58 -8.25
CA ASP A 38 -11.21 -1.73 -7.37
C ASP A 38 -11.69 -2.91 -8.23
N LEU A 39 -10.98 -4.04 -8.17
CA LEU A 39 -11.31 -5.21 -8.97
C LEU A 39 -12.49 -6.00 -8.41
N ASP A 40 -12.87 -5.74 -7.16
CA ASP A 40 -14.00 -6.38 -6.50
C ASP A 40 -15.26 -5.46 -6.50
N ASP A 41 -15.18 -4.29 -7.13
CA ASP A 41 -16.29 -3.35 -7.29
C ASP A 41 -17.13 -3.67 -8.53
N GLN A 42 -18.36 -4.12 -8.31
CA GLN A 42 -19.29 -4.50 -9.37
C GLN A 42 -19.64 -3.31 -10.27
N GLU A 43 -19.76 -2.10 -9.72
CA GLU A 43 -20.09 -0.92 -10.54
C GLU A 43 -18.96 -0.62 -11.53
N ALA A 44 -17.71 -0.86 -11.14
CA ALA A 44 -16.55 -0.71 -12.02
C ALA A 44 -16.47 -1.83 -13.06
N GLU A 45 -16.78 -3.08 -12.70
CA GLU A 45 -16.83 -4.22 -13.61
C GLU A 45 -17.87 -4.02 -14.71
N ASP A 46 -19.06 -3.53 -14.35
CA ASP A 46 -20.19 -3.32 -15.28
C ASP A 46 -19.94 -2.25 -16.36
N LEU A 47 -18.88 -1.42 -16.21
CA LEU A 47 -18.48 -0.44 -17.22
C LEU A 47 -17.80 -1.05 -18.43
N PHE A 48 -17.34 -2.30 -18.31
CA PHE A 48 -16.52 -2.98 -19.30
C PHE A 48 -17.17 -4.31 -19.71
N THR A 49 -16.81 -4.79 -20.89
CA THR A 49 -17.16 -6.17 -21.28
C THR A 49 -16.36 -7.20 -20.49
N ASP A 50 -16.84 -8.44 -20.41
CA ASP A 50 -16.15 -9.54 -19.72
C ASP A 50 -14.70 -9.72 -20.20
N GLU A 51 -14.46 -9.57 -21.52
CA GLU A 51 -13.13 -9.65 -22.12
C GLU A 51 -12.23 -8.49 -21.70
N GLU A 52 -12.75 -7.26 -21.73
CA GLU A 52 -12.03 -6.04 -21.34
C GLU A 52 -11.70 -6.05 -19.85
N TRP A 53 -12.65 -6.45 -19.02
CA TRP A 53 -12.44 -6.54 -17.58
C TRP A 53 -11.43 -7.63 -17.23
N ARG A 54 -11.43 -8.76 -17.95
CA ARG A 54 -10.37 -9.77 -17.83
C ARG A 54 -8.99 -9.24 -18.24
N GLU A 55 -8.90 -8.41 -19.28
CA GLU A 55 -7.66 -7.73 -19.67
C GLU A 55 -7.18 -6.77 -18.58
N ILE A 56 -8.08 -5.94 -18.04
CA ILE A 56 -7.81 -5.02 -16.91
C ILE A 56 -7.26 -5.80 -15.70
N ARG A 57 -7.93 -6.89 -15.31
CA ARG A 57 -7.48 -7.76 -14.21
C ARG A 57 -6.09 -8.37 -14.46
N SER A 58 -5.74 -8.64 -15.71
CA SER A 58 -4.47 -9.27 -16.08
C SER A 58 -3.26 -8.32 -16.01
N GLU A 59 -3.50 -7.01 -16.15
CA GLU A 59 -2.46 -5.97 -16.04
C GLU A 59 -2.05 -5.71 -14.57
N ILE A 60 -2.85 -6.17 -13.60
CA ILE A 60 -2.48 -6.06 -12.20
C ILE A 60 -1.27 -6.96 -11.91
N ARG A 61 -0.19 -6.32 -11.46
CA ARG A 61 0.98 -7.03 -10.95
C ARG A 61 0.54 -7.96 -9.84
N LYS A 62 0.77 -9.26 -10.05
CA LYS A 62 0.58 -10.26 -9.00
C LYS A 62 1.34 -9.79 -7.75
N LEU A 63 0.64 -9.80 -6.62
CA LEU A 63 1.28 -9.57 -5.34
C LEU A 63 2.41 -10.60 -5.17
N PRO A 64 3.52 -10.21 -4.52
CA PRO A 64 4.57 -11.16 -4.20
C PRO A 64 3.97 -12.31 -3.40
N LYS A 65 4.36 -13.54 -3.74
CA LYS A 65 3.97 -14.70 -2.93
C LYS A 65 4.58 -14.51 -1.55
N VAL A 66 3.73 -14.55 -0.53
CA VAL A 66 4.16 -14.50 0.86
C VAL A 66 4.52 -15.92 1.28
N ASP A 67 5.69 -16.07 1.89
CA ASP A 67 6.16 -17.34 2.42
C ASP A 67 5.34 -17.79 3.64
N GLU A 68 5.11 -19.09 3.79
CA GLU A 68 4.31 -19.64 4.89
C GLU A 68 4.96 -19.39 6.25
N ALA A 69 6.31 -19.40 6.34
CA ALA A 69 7.00 -19.07 7.58
C ALA A 69 6.82 -17.60 7.95
N PHE A 70 6.79 -16.69 6.97
CA PHE A 70 6.44 -15.30 7.22
C PHE A 70 5.01 -15.19 7.78
N VAL A 71 4.02 -15.84 7.14
CA VAL A 71 2.63 -15.83 7.62
C VAL A 71 2.53 -16.37 9.04
N ASN A 72 3.14 -17.52 9.32
CA ASN A 72 3.12 -18.14 10.64
C ASN A 72 3.81 -17.30 11.72
N SER A 73 4.87 -16.56 11.36
CA SER A 73 5.46 -15.59 12.29
C SER A 73 4.48 -14.47 12.62
N MET A 74 3.59 -14.11 11.70
CA MET A 74 2.75 -12.92 11.76
C MET A 74 1.36 -13.15 12.34
N LEU A 75 0.71 -14.28 12.04
CA LEU A 75 -0.68 -14.57 12.43
C LEU A 75 -0.99 -14.34 13.92
N PRO A 76 -0.14 -14.76 14.88
CA PRO A 76 -0.42 -14.55 16.30
C PRO A 76 -0.55 -13.07 16.69
N ARG A 77 0.10 -12.16 15.95
CA ARG A 77 0.09 -10.71 16.21
C ARG A 77 -1.22 -10.04 15.77
N PHE A 78 -2.01 -10.68 14.90
CA PHE A 78 -3.26 -10.13 14.36
C PHE A 78 -4.52 -10.69 15.03
N ASP A 79 -4.41 -11.77 15.80
CA ASP A 79 -5.54 -12.37 16.53
C ASP A 79 -5.76 -11.73 17.94
N VAL A 80 -4.88 -10.82 18.34
CA VAL A 80 -4.95 -10.13 19.63
C VAL A 80 -6.03 -9.06 19.66
N LYS A 81 -6.73 -8.93 20.79
CA LYS A 81 -7.81 -7.95 21.00
C LYS A 81 -7.45 -6.89 22.04
N THR A 82 -6.41 -7.12 22.83
CA THR A 82 -5.97 -6.19 23.88
C THR A 82 -4.48 -5.88 23.78
N THR A 83 -4.06 -4.74 24.35
CA THR A 83 -2.63 -4.37 24.44
C THR A 83 -1.85 -5.36 25.29
N GLY A 84 -2.44 -5.93 26.34
CA GLY A 84 -1.81 -6.97 27.17
C GLY A 84 -1.52 -8.25 26.40
N GLU A 85 -2.44 -8.70 25.54
CA GLU A 85 -2.22 -9.84 24.65
C GLU A 85 -1.14 -9.55 23.62
N LEU A 86 -1.19 -8.36 22.99
CA LEU A 86 -0.16 -7.94 22.04
C LEU A 86 1.23 -7.88 22.69
N ARG A 87 1.34 -7.36 23.92
CA ARG A 87 2.59 -7.38 24.69
C ARG A 87 3.13 -8.79 24.83
N ASN A 88 2.30 -9.73 25.29
CA ASN A 88 2.72 -11.12 25.48
C ASN A 88 3.20 -11.75 24.16
N VAL A 89 2.49 -11.53 23.05
CA VAL A 89 2.89 -12.03 21.73
C VAL A 89 4.23 -11.42 21.30
N LEU A 90 4.43 -10.11 21.45
CA LEU A 90 5.67 -9.43 21.06
C LEU A 90 6.89 -9.81 21.93
N GLU A 91 6.66 -10.25 23.17
CA GLU A 91 7.70 -10.70 24.09
C GLU A 91 8.04 -12.19 23.89
N THR A 92 7.06 -13.01 23.49
CA THR A 92 7.22 -14.47 23.34
C THR A 92 7.51 -14.92 21.91
N THR A 93 7.14 -14.12 20.92
CA THR A 93 7.33 -14.41 19.50
C THR A 93 8.47 -13.59 18.95
N SER A 94 9.45 -14.26 18.37
CA SER A 94 10.51 -13.61 17.60
C SER A 94 10.18 -13.68 16.10
N TYR A 95 10.52 -12.63 15.35
CA TYR A 95 10.43 -12.63 13.88
C TYR A 95 11.45 -13.57 13.22
N ARG A 96 12.44 -14.04 13.98
CA ARG A 96 13.52 -14.93 13.55
C ARG A 96 13.93 -15.86 14.68
N ASN A 97 14.32 -17.09 14.38
CA ASN A 97 14.93 -17.98 15.35
C ASN A 97 16.22 -17.37 15.92
N LEU A 98 16.43 -17.48 17.24
CA LEU A 98 17.56 -16.82 17.91
C LEU A 98 18.91 -17.34 17.41
N ASP A 99 18.96 -18.62 17.03
CA ASP A 99 20.17 -19.32 16.58
C ASP A 99 20.46 -19.13 15.08
N GLU A 100 19.58 -18.45 14.34
CA GLU A 100 19.74 -18.26 12.90
C GLU A 100 20.42 -16.91 12.58
N PRO A 101 21.49 -16.88 11.76
CA PRO A 101 22.09 -15.62 11.33
C PRO A 101 21.11 -14.78 10.51
N TYR A 102 21.31 -13.47 10.52
CA TYR A 102 20.43 -12.58 9.75
C TYR A 102 20.68 -12.79 8.26
N ASP A 103 19.59 -12.86 7.51
CA ASP A 103 19.55 -12.99 6.06
C ASP A 103 18.54 -11.97 5.56
N ARG A 104 18.99 -11.07 4.68
CA ARG A 104 18.16 -9.96 4.20
C ARG A 104 17.00 -10.43 3.33
N GLU A 105 17.19 -11.45 2.50
CA GLU A 105 16.16 -11.91 1.57
C GLU A 105 15.05 -12.66 2.32
N LYS A 106 15.40 -13.32 3.42
CA LYS A 106 14.48 -14.10 4.24
C LYS A 106 13.82 -13.29 5.37
N HIS A 107 14.57 -12.44 6.06
CA HIS A 107 14.15 -11.88 7.35
C HIS A 107 13.72 -10.41 7.29
N TYR A 108 14.04 -9.68 6.22
CA TYR A 108 13.80 -8.23 6.16
C TYR A 108 12.32 -7.87 6.35
N ASP A 109 11.40 -8.56 5.65
CA ASP A 109 9.98 -8.27 5.75
C ASP A 109 9.45 -8.59 7.16
N ALA A 110 9.85 -9.73 7.75
CA ALA A 110 9.39 -10.14 9.08
C ALA A 110 9.90 -9.19 10.18
N GLU A 111 11.16 -8.76 10.08
CA GLU A 111 11.76 -7.75 10.95
C GLU A 111 11.04 -6.41 10.81
N TRP A 112 10.74 -5.99 9.58
CA TRP A 112 10.03 -4.74 9.33
C TRP A 112 8.66 -4.74 10.02
N VAL A 113 7.89 -5.83 9.90
CA VAL A 113 6.58 -5.87 10.56
C VAL A 113 6.72 -5.92 12.08
N ASP A 114 7.71 -6.63 12.63
CA ASP A 114 7.97 -6.63 14.09
C ASP A 114 8.26 -5.21 14.61
N ILE A 115 9.10 -4.45 13.90
CA ILE A 115 9.39 -3.05 14.23
C ILE A 115 8.12 -2.19 14.20
N VAL A 116 7.31 -2.34 13.14
CA VAL A 116 6.05 -1.59 13.00
C VAL A 116 5.10 -1.93 14.15
N MET A 117 4.90 -3.21 14.45
CA MET A 117 4.02 -3.65 15.53
C MET A 117 4.47 -3.14 16.90
N ARG A 118 5.78 -3.17 17.20
CA ARG A 118 6.32 -2.60 18.45
C ARG A 118 6.12 -1.10 18.55
N LYS A 119 6.22 -0.39 17.43
CA LYS A 119 5.97 1.06 17.37
C LYS A 119 4.51 1.36 17.67
N TYR A 120 3.58 0.70 16.97
CA TYR A 120 2.15 0.84 17.22
C TYR A 120 1.79 0.48 18.65
N PHE A 121 2.35 -0.60 19.19
CA PHE A 121 2.15 -1.01 20.57
C PHE A 121 2.54 0.10 21.56
N THR A 122 3.70 0.73 21.36
CA THR A 122 4.16 1.87 22.18
C THR A 122 3.17 3.04 22.10
N ASP A 123 2.66 3.34 20.91
CA ASP A 123 1.70 4.43 20.71
C ASP A 123 0.31 4.12 21.35
N TYR A 124 -0.09 2.84 21.41
CA TYR A 124 -1.31 2.39 22.07
C TYR A 124 -1.23 2.49 23.59
N GLU A 125 -0.06 2.25 24.18
CA GLU A 125 0.16 2.32 25.62
C GLU A 125 0.63 3.70 26.11
N ASP A 126 0.84 4.67 25.22
CA ASP A 126 1.27 6.01 25.62
C ASP A 126 0.23 6.62 26.59
N PRO A 127 0.62 6.94 27.84
CA PRO A 127 -0.28 7.52 28.83
C PRO A 127 -0.88 8.87 28.39
N ASN A 128 -0.24 9.54 27.43
CA ASN A 128 -0.75 10.77 26.84
C ASN A 128 -1.89 10.53 25.83
N GLY A 129 -2.19 9.27 25.52
CA GLY A 129 -3.22 8.86 24.58
C GLY A 129 -2.93 9.36 23.17
N THR A 130 -1.67 9.29 22.72
CA THR A 130 -1.24 9.92 21.47
C THR A 130 -2.10 9.51 20.28
N LEU A 131 -2.49 8.24 20.15
CA LEU A 131 -3.39 7.81 19.06
C LEU A 131 -4.83 8.33 19.13
N HIS A 132 -5.30 8.71 20.32
CA HIS A 132 -6.68 9.19 20.54
C HIS A 132 -6.84 10.69 20.23
N ARG A 133 -5.73 11.39 19.99
CA ARG A 133 -5.75 12.82 19.66
C ARG A 133 -6.03 13.01 18.17
N SER A 134 -6.67 14.11 17.83
CA SER A 134 -6.79 14.53 16.44
C SER A 134 -5.41 14.92 15.92
N HIS A 135 -5.00 14.31 14.81
CA HIS A 135 -3.74 14.58 14.15
C HIS A 135 -3.97 15.02 12.71
N LEU A 136 -3.04 15.83 12.19
CA LEU A 136 -2.95 16.05 10.75
C LEU A 136 -2.43 14.77 10.09
N GLU A 137 -2.82 14.51 8.85
CA GLU A 137 -2.34 13.35 8.06
C GLU A 137 -0.81 13.25 8.06
N SER A 138 -0.12 14.40 7.97
CA SER A 138 1.34 14.50 8.02
C SER A 138 1.98 13.96 9.30
N TRP A 139 1.26 13.99 10.43
CA TRP A 139 1.74 13.40 11.68
C TRP A 139 1.77 11.87 11.57
N HIS A 140 0.80 11.26 10.89
CA HIS A 140 0.80 9.82 10.63
C HIS A 140 1.90 9.44 9.62
N ASP A 141 2.16 10.26 8.60
CA ASP A 141 3.26 10.03 7.66
C ASP A 141 4.62 9.93 8.38
N ILE A 142 4.85 10.81 9.35
CA ILE A 142 6.11 10.88 10.10
C ILE A 142 6.17 9.80 11.18
N ASN A 143 5.07 9.58 11.90
CA ASN A 143 5.09 8.76 13.12
C ASN A 143 4.60 7.32 12.90
N LYS A 144 3.78 7.02 11.90
CA LYS A 144 3.29 5.66 11.64
C LYS A 144 3.98 4.96 10.47
N GLY A 145 4.81 5.68 9.71
CA GLY A 145 5.70 5.11 8.72
C GLY A 145 4.99 4.58 7.48
N VAL A 146 4.47 5.49 6.66
CA VAL A 146 4.40 5.20 5.22
C VAL A 146 5.79 5.47 4.68
N PHE A 147 6.53 4.42 4.31
CA PHE A 147 7.67 4.62 3.42
C PHE A 147 7.10 5.33 2.19
N LYS A 148 7.52 6.58 1.96
CA LYS A 148 7.27 7.26 0.70
C LYS A 148 7.62 6.26 -0.39
N ARG A 149 6.62 5.65 -1.05
CA ARG A 149 6.81 5.05 -2.37
C ARG A 149 7.56 6.13 -3.12
N GLY A 150 8.80 5.84 -3.52
CA GLY A 150 9.69 6.80 -4.15
C GLY A 150 8.96 7.48 -5.30
N SER A 151 8.35 8.62 -5.03
CA SER A 151 7.73 9.44 -6.05
C SER A 151 8.89 10.10 -6.74
N ILE A 152 9.29 9.55 -7.89
CA ILE A 152 10.17 10.22 -8.83
C ILE A 152 9.38 11.42 -9.36
N ARG A 153 9.36 12.52 -8.60
CA ARG A 153 8.98 13.82 -9.11
C ARG A 153 10.13 14.31 -9.97
N LYS A 154 10.05 14.04 -11.27
CA LYS A 154 10.87 14.73 -12.28
C LYS A 154 10.57 16.22 -12.21
N LYS A 155 11.39 16.98 -11.48
CA LYS A 155 11.43 18.45 -11.64
C LYS A 155 12.06 18.75 -13.00
N LYS A 156 11.28 19.27 -13.94
CA LYS A 156 11.82 19.92 -15.14
C LYS A 156 12.53 21.19 -14.71
N SER A 157 13.86 21.20 -14.77
CA SER A 157 14.62 22.43 -14.86
C SER A 157 14.32 23.10 -16.21
N LYS A 158 14.20 24.44 -16.24
CA LYS A 158 13.94 25.24 -17.44
C LYS A 158 15.07 25.18 -18.50
N LYS A 159 16.08 24.33 -18.32
CA LYS A 159 17.11 24.03 -19.31
C LYS A 159 17.35 22.51 -19.38
N GLY A 160 16.48 21.80 -20.10
CA GLY A 160 16.77 20.60 -20.90
C GLY A 160 17.65 19.43 -20.41
N THR A 161 18.12 19.36 -19.16
CA THR A 161 18.98 18.27 -18.68
C THR A 161 18.47 17.69 -17.36
N TYR A 162 18.40 16.35 -17.30
CA TYR A 162 18.04 15.60 -16.09
C TYR A 162 19.31 15.26 -15.33
N THR A 163 19.41 15.67 -14.07
CA THR A 163 20.40 15.15 -13.12
C THR A 163 19.66 14.41 -12.01
N SER A 164 19.95 13.12 -11.88
CA SER A 164 19.53 12.33 -10.72
C SER A 164 20.41 12.73 -9.54
N GLN A 165 19.81 13.25 -8.48
CA GLN A 165 20.48 13.39 -7.19
C GLN A 165 19.90 12.34 -6.24
N GLU A 166 20.72 11.37 -5.87
CA GLU A 166 20.45 10.48 -4.74
C GLU A 166 20.68 11.27 -3.45
N TYR A 167 19.64 11.37 -2.63
CA TYR A 167 19.81 11.79 -1.24
C TYR A 167 19.88 10.52 -0.40
N LYS A 168 21.07 10.24 0.14
CA LYS A 168 21.24 9.28 1.24
C LYS A 168 20.75 9.94 2.53
N THR A 169 19.91 9.23 3.26
CA THR A 169 19.92 9.22 4.73
C THR A 169 19.39 7.89 5.19
#